data_AF-A0A7C3M7W3-F1
#
_entry.id   AF-A0A7C3M7W3-F1
#
_cell.length_a   1.000
_cell.length_b   1.000
_cell.length_c   1.000
_cell.angle_alpha   90.00
_cell.angle_beta   90.00
_cell.angle_gamma   90.00
#
_symmetry.space_group_name_H-M   'P 1'
#
loop_
_entity.id
_entity.type
_entity.pdbx_description
1 polymer ?
#
loop_
_entity_poly.entity_id
_entity_poly.type
_entity_poly.pdbx_seq_one_letter_code
_entity_poly.pdbx_strand_id
1 'polypeptide(L)'
;MPETLKRALSFKDIVILGVAIIIGAGIYSIIGKAAGIAGHSVWVSVVFAGIVTCFTGLSFAEMTGIYPKTYGYFKLIKTALESMGGKVWGFVVEWILVLACIFSIATISIAFGGYFSAFVSVDKTLAAILIIIFSAFVSYIGVKESVGITMIFSLVEILGLIAVIILGIFFLKP
;
A
#
# COMPACT_ATOMS: atom_id res chain seq x y z
N MET A 1 11.53 -19.96 25.39
CA MET A 1 11.44 -18.53 25.74
C MET A 1 10.75 -17.83 24.58
N PRO A 2 9.67 -17.05 24.78
CA PRO A 2 9.15 -16.25 23.67
C PRO A 2 10.20 -15.17 23.39
N GLU A 3 10.76 -15.16 22.18
CA GLU A 3 11.65 -14.10 21.74
C GLU A 3 10.90 -12.76 21.86
N THR A 4 11.36 -11.89 22.74
CA THR A 4 10.84 -10.54 22.89
C THR A 4 11.30 -9.73 21.69
N LEU A 5 10.45 -9.68 20.66
CA LEU A 5 10.65 -8.82 19.50
C LEU A 5 10.84 -7.38 20.01
N LYS A 6 12.05 -6.82 19.80
CA LYS A 6 12.31 -5.40 20.08
C LYS A 6 11.30 -4.59 19.26
N ARG A 7 10.56 -3.72 19.95
CA ARG A 7 9.62 -2.80 19.32
C ARG A 7 10.42 -1.80 18.47
N ALA A 8 10.51 -2.08 17.17
CA ALA A 8 11.28 -1.27 16.22
C ALA A 8 10.51 -0.06 15.69
N LEU A 9 9.18 -0.08 15.79
CA LEU A 9 8.28 0.94 15.25
C LEU A 9 7.29 1.42 16.32
N SER A 10 7.12 2.73 16.40
CA SER A 10 6.08 3.38 17.19
C SER A 10 4.73 3.30 16.47
N PHE A 11 3.63 3.54 17.19
CA PHE A 11 2.29 3.61 16.62
C PHE A 11 2.21 4.64 15.48
N LYS A 12 2.82 5.82 15.68
CA LYS A 12 2.86 6.89 14.68
C LYS A 12 3.56 6.43 13.40
N ASP A 13 4.66 5.72 13.54
CA ASP A 13 5.46 5.23 12.41
C ASP A 13 4.64 4.26 11.57
N ILE A 14 3.91 3.35 12.21
CA ILE A 14 3.04 2.38 11.53
C ILE A 14 1.89 3.09 10.79
N VAL A 15 1.28 4.11 11.41
CA VAL A 15 0.22 4.90 10.76
C VAL A 15 0.76 5.63 9.54
N ILE A 16 1.91 6.31 9.66
CA ILE A 16 2.54 7.03 8.56
C ILE A 16 2.89 6.07 7.42
N LEU A 17 3.48 4.91 7.72
CA LEU A 17 3.80 3.89 6.72
C LEU A 17 2.55 3.36 6.02
N GLY A 18 1.47 3.10 6.76
CA GLY A 18 0.20 2.66 6.18
C GLY A 18 -0.39 3.69 5.23
N VAL A 19 -0.41 4.96 5.63
CA VAL A 19 -0.89 6.07 4.80
C VAL A 19 -0.03 6.22 3.54
N ALA A 20 1.30 6.13 3.67
CA ALA A 20 2.22 6.21 2.55
C ALA A 20 1.96 5.13 1.50
N ILE A 21 1.80 3.87 1.93
CA ILE A 21 1.54 2.75 1.02
C ILE A 21 0.23 2.97 0.25
N ILE A 22 -0.83 3.42 0.93
CA ILE A 22 -2.13 3.70 0.30
C ILE A 22 -2.01 4.86 -0.69
N ILE A 23 -1.27 5.91 -0.34
CA ILE A 23 -1.05 7.08 -1.19
C ILE A 23 -0.22 6.71 -2.44
N GLY A 24 0.94 6.08 -2.26
CA GLY A 24 1.84 5.68 -3.33
C GLY A 24 1.16 4.71 -4.30
N ALA A 25 0.54 3.65 -3.78
CA ALA A 25 -0.13 2.64 -4.61
C ALA A 25 -1.43 3.13 -5.24
N GLY A 26 -2.23 3.94 -4.54
CA GLY A 26 -3.54 4.36 -5.02
C GLY A 26 -3.48 5.66 -5.83
N ILE A 27 -3.09 6.75 -5.17
CA ILE A 27 -3.17 8.11 -5.71
C ILE A 27 -2.23 8.27 -6.91
N TYR A 28 -0.96 7.91 -6.73
CA TYR A 28 0.04 8.08 -7.79
C TYR A 28 -0.10 7.03 -8.91
N SER A 29 -0.66 5.85 -8.66
CA SER A 29 -0.76 4.85 -9.73
C SER A 29 -2.02 4.95 -10.59
N ILE A 30 -3.19 5.24 -9.99
CA ILE A 30 -4.49 4.99 -10.64
C ILE A 30 -5.36 6.24 -10.72
N ILE A 31 -5.27 7.20 -9.78
CA ILE A 31 -6.22 8.33 -9.74
C ILE A 31 -6.21 9.16 -11.02
N GLY A 32 -5.05 9.40 -11.65
CA GLY A 32 -5.00 10.13 -12.91
C GLY A 32 -5.82 9.47 -14.03
N LYS A 33 -5.74 8.14 -14.14
CA LYS A 33 -6.55 7.37 -15.11
C LYS A 33 -8.02 7.36 -14.72
N ALA A 34 -8.33 7.20 -13.43
CA ALA A 34 -9.69 7.22 -12.93
C ALA A 34 -10.37 8.58 -13.18
N ALA A 35 -9.65 9.69 -13.00
CA ALA A 35 -10.12 11.04 -13.30
C ALA A 35 -10.36 11.24 -14.81
N GLY A 36 -9.55 10.63 -15.68
CA GLY A 36 -9.78 10.66 -17.13
C GLY A 36 -11.09 9.97 -17.56
N ILE A 37 -11.56 8.97 -16.80
CA ILE A 37 -12.80 8.23 -17.09
C ILE A 37 -14.01 8.86 -16.38
N ALA A 38 -13.89 9.13 -15.08
CA ALA A 38 -14.98 9.61 -14.23
C ALA A 38 -15.13 11.14 -14.22
N GLY A 39 -14.14 11.87 -14.75
CA GLY A 39 -14.09 13.32 -14.72
C GLY A 39 -14.16 13.87 -13.30
N HIS A 40 -14.99 14.89 -13.10
CA HIS A 40 -15.20 15.53 -11.81
C HIS A 40 -15.76 14.55 -10.75
N SER A 41 -16.49 13.51 -11.14
CA SER A 41 -17.14 12.58 -10.21
C SER A 41 -16.18 11.56 -9.57
N VAL A 42 -14.88 11.63 -9.87
CA VAL A 42 -13.87 10.70 -9.32
C VAL A 42 -13.86 10.69 -7.79
N TRP A 43 -14.06 11.86 -7.14
CA TRP A 43 -14.04 11.95 -5.67
C TRP A 43 -15.14 11.12 -5.02
N VAL A 44 -16.30 10.94 -5.69
CA VAL A 44 -17.41 10.13 -5.17
C VAL A 44 -16.97 8.68 -5.02
N SER A 45 -16.24 8.15 -6.01
CA SER A 45 -15.71 6.78 -5.95
C SER A 45 -14.68 6.60 -4.83
N VAL A 46 -13.83 7.60 -4.60
CA VAL A 46 -12.84 7.59 -3.50
C VAL A 46 -13.52 7.60 -2.13
N VAL A 47 -14.56 8.43 -1.94
CA VAL A 47 -15.33 8.46 -0.69
C VAL A 47 -16.00 7.12 -0.43
N PHE A 48 -16.65 6.54 -1.44
CA PHE A 48 -17.31 5.25 -1.32
C PHE A 48 -16.30 4.12 -1.00
N ALA A 49 -15.18 4.07 -1.70
CA ALA A 49 -14.09 3.13 -1.42
C ALA A 49 -13.54 3.29 0.01
N GLY A 50 -13.42 4.54 0.49
CA GLY A 50 -13.02 4.85 1.86
C GLY A 50 -13.98 4.27 2.90
N ILE A 51 -15.29 4.45 2.72
CA ILE A 51 -16.31 3.90 3.61
C ILE A 51 -16.22 2.37 3.68
N VAL A 52 -16.15 1.70 2.54
CA VAL A 52 -16.02 0.23 2.47
C VAL A 52 -14.76 -0.23 3.18
N THR A 53 -13.63 0.45 2.95
CA THR A 53 -12.34 0.10 3.57
C THR A 53 -12.34 0.35 5.08
N CYS A 54 -13.07 1.35 5.59
CA CYS A 54 -13.24 1.57 7.02
C CYS A 54 -13.88 0.36 7.73
N PHE A 55 -14.92 -0.25 7.14
CA PHE A 55 -15.51 -1.47 7.70
C PHE A 55 -14.50 -2.60 7.74
N THR A 56 -13.73 -2.80 6.67
CA THR A 56 -12.66 -3.81 6.66
C THR A 56 -11.60 -3.53 7.74
N GLY A 57 -11.16 -2.29 7.87
CA GLY A 57 -10.16 -1.88 8.87
C GLY A 57 -10.64 -2.10 10.30
N LEU A 58 -11.91 -1.77 10.60
CA LEU A 58 -12.52 -1.99 11.91
C LEU A 58 -12.60 -3.48 12.26
N SER A 59 -13.05 -4.32 11.32
CA SER A 59 -13.09 -5.79 11.53
C SER A 59 -11.70 -6.35 11.83
N PHE A 60 -10.65 -5.90 11.13
CA PHE A 60 -9.28 -6.32 11.42
C PHE A 60 -8.77 -5.77 12.76
N ALA A 61 -9.14 -4.55 13.15
CA ALA A 61 -8.79 -3.96 14.44
C ALA A 61 -9.39 -4.77 15.61
N GLU A 62 -10.66 -5.17 15.51
CA GLU A 62 -11.30 -6.03 16.50
C GLU A 62 -10.63 -7.41 16.57
N MET A 63 -10.38 -8.06 15.43
CA MET A 63 -9.73 -9.38 15.39
C MET A 63 -8.33 -9.35 16.01
N THR A 64 -7.51 -8.34 15.67
CA THR A 64 -6.15 -8.21 16.20
C THR A 64 -6.14 -7.82 17.68
N GLY A 65 -7.16 -7.10 18.16
CA GLY A 65 -7.39 -6.83 19.57
C GLY A 65 -7.74 -8.10 20.38
N ILE A 66 -8.56 -8.99 19.81
CA ILE A 66 -8.96 -10.27 20.45
C ILE A 66 -7.80 -11.28 20.44
N TYR A 67 -7.01 -11.34 19.36
CA TYR A 67 -5.93 -12.32 19.18
C TYR A 67 -4.53 -11.66 19.12
N PRO A 68 -4.06 -11.00 20.19
CA PRO A 68 -2.85 -10.18 20.17
C PRO A 68 -1.54 -10.98 20.04
N LYS A 69 -1.57 -12.31 20.27
CA LYS A 69 -0.39 -13.19 20.17
C LYS A 69 -0.24 -13.85 18.79
N THR A 70 -1.07 -13.47 17.85
CA THR A 70 -1.12 -14.10 16.54
C THR A 70 -0.38 -13.25 15.51
N TYR A 71 0.81 -13.70 15.13
CA TYR A 71 1.59 -13.10 14.06
C TYR A 71 1.22 -13.76 12.71
N GLY A 72 0.91 -12.95 11.71
CA GLY A 72 0.57 -13.38 10.34
C GLY A 72 -0.92 -13.60 10.08
N TYR A 73 -1.37 -13.24 8.88
CA TYR A 73 -2.78 -13.30 8.45
C TYR A 73 -3.33 -14.72 8.47
N PHE A 74 -2.57 -15.71 8.00
CA PHE A 74 -2.94 -17.12 8.06
C PHE A 74 -3.35 -17.54 9.48
N LYS A 75 -2.50 -17.25 10.48
CA LYS A 75 -2.75 -17.69 11.85
C LYS A 75 -3.90 -16.90 12.47
N LEU A 76 -4.04 -15.61 12.14
CA LEU A 76 -5.13 -14.76 12.64
C LEU A 76 -6.48 -15.30 12.18
N ILE A 77 -6.61 -15.58 10.88
CA ILE A 77 -7.84 -16.07 10.26
C ILE A 77 -8.12 -17.50 10.68
N LYS A 78 -7.08 -18.34 10.77
CA LYS A 78 -7.22 -19.72 11.26
C LYS A 78 -7.83 -19.76 12.66
N THR A 79 -7.36 -18.90 13.57
CA THR A 79 -7.86 -18.84 14.95
C THR A 79 -9.24 -18.17 15.03
N ALA A 80 -9.48 -17.10 14.26
CA ALA A 80 -10.76 -16.41 14.27
C ALA A 80 -11.91 -17.25 13.67
N LEU A 81 -11.62 -18.08 12.67
CA LEU A 81 -12.59 -18.93 11.98
C LEU A 81 -12.42 -20.43 12.32
N GLU A 82 -11.90 -20.74 13.51
CA GLU A 82 -11.61 -22.11 13.91
C GLU A 82 -12.86 -23.02 13.83
N SER A 83 -14.02 -22.50 14.22
CA SER A 83 -15.33 -23.20 14.15
C SER A 83 -15.82 -23.48 12.73
N MET A 84 -15.28 -22.81 11.71
CA MET A 84 -15.70 -22.92 10.30
C MET A 84 -14.64 -23.57 9.41
N GLY A 85 -13.70 -24.32 9.99
CA GLY A 85 -12.60 -24.95 9.24
C GLY A 85 -11.46 -23.97 8.94
N GLY A 86 -11.07 -23.16 9.93
CA GLY A 86 -10.13 -22.04 9.80
C GLY A 86 -8.80 -22.32 9.09
N LYS A 87 -8.33 -23.57 9.01
CA LYS A 87 -7.13 -23.91 8.21
C LYS A 87 -7.33 -23.67 6.71
N VAL A 88 -8.51 -23.95 6.18
CA VAL A 88 -8.84 -23.75 4.76
C VAL A 88 -8.98 -22.25 4.48
N TRP A 89 -9.75 -21.54 5.31
CA TRP A 89 -9.93 -20.09 5.17
C TRP A 89 -8.63 -19.31 5.33
N GLY A 90 -7.80 -19.67 6.31
CA GLY A 90 -6.48 -19.08 6.48
C GLY A 90 -5.61 -19.27 5.24
N PHE A 91 -5.62 -20.46 4.64
CA PHE A 91 -4.88 -20.74 3.41
C PHE A 91 -5.40 -19.92 2.23
N VAL A 92 -6.72 -19.91 2.02
CA VAL A 92 -7.34 -19.16 0.90
C VAL A 92 -7.03 -17.67 1.00
N VAL A 93 -7.20 -17.06 2.17
CA VAL A 93 -6.97 -15.63 2.33
C VAL A 93 -5.49 -15.28 2.19
N GLU A 94 -4.57 -16.11 2.70
CA GLU A 94 -3.14 -15.89 2.52
C GLU A 94 -2.74 -15.92 1.04
N TRP A 95 -3.27 -16.88 0.26
CA TRP A 95 -2.99 -16.94 -1.19
C TRP A 95 -3.59 -15.77 -1.96
N ILE A 96 -4.82 -15.34 -1.62
CA ILE A 96 -5.42 -14.14 -2.20
C ILE A 96 -4.57 -12.91 -1.89
N LEU A 97 -4.04 -12.80 -0.66
CA LEU A 97 -3.17 -11.70 -0.27
C LEU A 97 -1.86 -11.70 -1.06
N VAL A 98 -1.21 -12.86 -1.24
CA VAL A 98 0.00 -12.99 -2.06
C VAL A 98 -0.27 -12.54 -3.49
N LEU A 99 -1.37 -13.00 -4.10
CA LEU A 99 -1.75 -12.58 -5.45
C LEU A 99 -2.02 -11.07 -5.53
N ALA A 100 -2.73 -10.51 -4.54
CA ALA A 100 -2.98 -9.08 -4.45
C ALA A 100 -1.68 -8.27 -4.36
N CYS A 101 -0.69 -8.74 -3.60
CA CYS A 101 0.64 -8.14 -3.54
C CYS A 101 1.35 -8.19 -4.90
N ILE A 102 1.31 -9.33 -5.61
CA ILE A 102 1.91 -9.47 -6.95
C ILE A 102 1.28 -8.46 -7.93
N PHE A 103 -0.05 -8.37 -7.96
CA PHE A 103 -0.75 -7.40 -8.81
C PHE A 103 -0.45 -5.95 -8.42
N SER A 104 -0.32 -5.67 -7.12
CA SER A 104 0.03 -4.34 -6.63
C SER A 104 1.44 -3.94 -7.09
N ILE A 105 2.43 -4.82 -6.93
CA ILE A 105 3.81 -4.58 -7.39
C ILE A 105 3.84 -4.34 -8.91
N ALA A 106 3.13 -5.15 -9.69
CA ALA A 106 3.04 -4.97 -11.14
C ALA A 106 2.42 -3.61 -11.51
N THR A 107 1.31 -3.25 -10.85
CA THR A 107 0.57 -1.99 -11.10
C THR A 107 1.44 -0.77 -10.80
N ILE A 108 2.08 -0.76 -9.64
CA ILE A 108 2.97 0.33 -9.19
C ILE A 108 4.17 0.45 -10.13
N SER A 109 4.75 -0.67 -10.55
CA SER A 109 5.93 -0.67 -11.43
C SER A 109 5.60 -0.13 -12.83
N ILE A 110 4.43 -0.46 -13.37
CA ILE A 110 3.95 0.10 -14.65
C ILE A 110 3.69 1.61 -14.51
N ALA A 111 3.09 2.05 -13.40
CA ALA A 111 2.89 3.47 -13.13
C ALA A 111 4.22 4.22 -13.03
N PHE A 112 5.20 3.66 -12.32
CA PHE A 112 6.56 4.18 -12.26
C PHE A 112 7.18 4.29 -13.65
N GLY A 113 7.10 3.23 -14.46
CA GLY A 113 7.61 3.26 -15.85
C GLY A 113 6.94 4.35 -16.69
N GLY A 114 5.65 4.61 -16.47
CA GLY A 114 4.92 5.73 -17.05
C GLY A 114 5.53 7.09 -16.69
N TYR A 115 5.77 7.35 -15.40
CA TYR A 115 6.39 8.58 -14.94
C TYR A 115 7.85 8.71 -15.40
N PHE A 116 8.62 7.62 -15.31
CA PHE A 116 10.04 7.61 -15.67
C PHE A 116 10.26 7.88 -17.17
N SER A 117 9.37 7.34 -18.02
CA SER A 117 9.42 7.56 -19.47
C SER A 117 9.25 9.03 -19.89
N ALA A 118 8.69 9.88 -19.01
CA ALA A 118 8.58 11.31 -19.27
C ALA A 118 9.90 12.07 -19.08
N PHE A 119 10.83 11.52 -18.30
CA PHE A 119 12.14 12.12 -18.02
C PHE A 119 13.25 11.50 -18.85
N VAL A 120 13.17 10.19 -19.12
CA VAL A 120 14.17 9.43 -19.86
C VAL A 120 13.46 8.66 -20.97
N SER A 121 13.99 8.70 -22.18
CA SER A 121 13.41 8.04 -23.38
C SER A 121 13.58 6.51 -23.35
N VAL A 122 13.07 5.86 -22.31
CA VAL A 122 13.09 4.40 -22.09
C VAL A 122 11.68 3.85 -22.22
N ASP A 123 11.55 2.64 -22.76
CA ASP A 123 10.26 1.95 -22.84
C ASP A 123 9.65 1.73 -21.44
N LYS A 124 8.34 1.93 -21.34
CA LYS A 124 7.60 1.84 -20.06
C LYS A 124 7.73 0.46 -19.42
N THR A 125 7.67 -0.59 -20.24
CA THR A 125 7.75 -1.98 -19.76
C THR A 125 9.17 -2.28 -19.26
N LEU A 126 10.18 -1.82 -19.99
CA LEU A 126 11.57 -1.97 -19.57
C LEU A 126 11.84 -1.25 -18.25
N ALA A 127 11.37 0.00 -18.10
CA ALA A 127 11.49 0.75 -16.85
C ALA A 127 10.79 0.04 -15.68
N ALA A 128 9.61 -0.55 -15.91
CA ALA A 128 8.88 -1.32 -14.90
C ALA A 128 9.65 -2.59 -14.47
N ILE A 129 10.27 -3.31 -15.40
CA ILE A 129 11.07 -4.50 -15.08
C ILE A 129 12.32 -4.11 -14.28
N LEU A 130 13.01 -3.04 -14.69
CA LEU A 130 14.22 -2.57 -14.02
C LEU A 130 13.94 -2.14 -12.58
N ILE A 131 12.85 -1.42 -12.32
CA ILE A 131 12.52 -1.00 -10.95
C ILE A 131 12.14 -2.18 -10.05
N ILE A 132 11.49 -3.23 -10.58
CA ILE A 132 11.21 -4.46 -9.83
C ILE A 132 12.50 -5.15 -9.44
N ILE A 133 13.43 -5.35 -10.39
CA ILE A 133 14.72 -6.01 -10.15
C ILE A 133 15.53 -5.22 -9.12
N PHE A 134 15.59 -3.90 -9.27
CA PHE A 134 16.27 -3.02 -8.33
C PHE A 134 15.66 -3.11 -6.93
N SER A 135 14.33 -3.03 -6.81
CA SER A 135 13.64 -3.11 -5.52
C SER A 135 13.80 -4.48 -4.86
N ALA A 136 13.80 -5.56 -5.65
CA ALA A 136 14.08 -6.91 -5.17
C ALA A 136 15.52 -7.05 -4.64
N PHE A 137 16.50 -6.47 -5.34
CA PHE A 137 17.89 -6.44 -4.91
C PHE A 137 18.08 -5.64 -3.62
N VAL A 138 17.47 -4.46 -3.51
CA VAL A 138 17.48 -3.65 -2.27
C VAL A 138 16.86 -4.43 -1.11
N SER A 139 15.74 -5.12 -1.36
CA SER A 139 15.07 -5.94 -0.35
C SER A 139 15.93 -7.13 0.11
N TYR A 140 16.78 -7.68 -0.77
CA TYR A 140 17.69 -8.77 -0.44
C TYR A 140 18.84 -8.32 0.49
N ILE A 141 19.32 -7.08 0.35
CA ILE A 141 20.45 -6.56 1.14
C ILE A 141 20.08 -6.27 2.60
N GLY A 142 18.88 -5.75 2.87
CA GLY A 142 18.52 -5.42 4.24
C GLY A 142 17.13 -4.79 4.41
N VAL A 143 16.22 -5.55 5.03
CA VAL A 143 14.86 -5.07 5.37
C VAL A 143 14.89 -4.03 6.50
N LYS A 144 15.88 -4.07 7.40
CA LYS A 144 15.96 -3.17 8.55
C LYS A 144 16.32 -1.73 8.16
N GLU A 145 17.29 -1.55 7.25
CA GLU A 145 17.61 -0.23 6.69
C GLU A 145 16.48 0.30 5.80
N SER A 146 15.75 -0.60 5.12
CA SER A 146 14.66 -0.26 4.21
C SER A 146 13.51 0.48 4.89
N VAL A 147 13.22 0.19 6.17
CA VAL A 147 12.15 0.87 6.92
C VAL A 147 12.42 2.37 7.10
N GLY A 148 13.67 2.75 7.39
CA GLY A 148 14.05 4.16 7.56
C GLY A 148 13.94 4.95 6.26
N ILE A 149 14.37 4.34 5.15
CA ILE A 149 14.26 4.94 3.80
C ILE A 149 12.80 5.11 3.40
N THR A 150 11.96 4.11 3.69
CA THR A 150 10.53 4.16 3.41
C THR A 150 9.84 5.31 4.15
N MET A 151 10.26 5.62 5.37
CA MET A 151 9.73 6.75 6.13
C MET A 151 10.14 8.12 5.55
N ILE A 152 11.32 8.22 4.92
CA ILE A 152 11.70 9.46 4.23
C ILE A 152 10.87 9.63 2.95
N PHE A 153 10.74 8.55 2.16
CA PHE A 153 9.93 8.59 0.95
C PHE A 153 8.46 8.90 1.22
N SER A 154 7.88 8.37 2.29
CA SER A 154 6.51 8.69 2.66
C SER A 154 6.30 10.18 2.95
N LEU A 155 7.25 10.82 3.62
CA LEU A 155 7.19 12.27 3.87
C LEU A 155 7.25 13.05 2.55
N VAL A 156 8.13 12.65 1.62
CA VAL A 156 8.21 13.27 0.28
C VAL A 156 6.92 13.09 -0.50
N GLU A 157 6.30 11.90 -0.46
CA GLU A 157 5.02 11.63 -1.14
C GLU A 157 3.88 12.50 -0.60
N ILE A 158 3.78 12.62 0.73
CA ILE A 158 2.76 13.43 1.40
C ILE A 158 2.96 14.92 1.08
N LEU A 159 4.20 15.42 1.16
CA LEU A 159 4.52 16.81 0.82
C LEU A 159 4.25 17.11 -0.66
N GLY A 160 4.58 16.17 -1.55
CA GLY A 160 4.27 16.27 -2.98
C GLY A 160 2.77 16.41 -3.23
N LEU A 161 1.94 15.64 -2.53
CA LEU A 161 0.48 15.77 -2.63
C LEU A 161 -0.03 17.11 -2.11
N ILE A 162 0.48 17.57 -0.97
CA ILE A 162 0.11 18.89 -0.43
C ILE A 162 0.45 19.99 -1.45
N ALA A 163 1.62 19.91 -2.08
CA ALA A 163 2.00 20.85 -3.13
C ALA A 163 1.05 20.80 -4.33
N VAL A 164 0.65 19.60 -4.78
CA VAL A 164 -0.34 19.44 -5.87
C VAL A 164 -1.70 20.04 -5.48
N ILE A 165 -2.17 19.86 -4.25
CA ILE A 165 -3.43 20.44 -3.77
C ILE A 165 -3.37 21.97 -3.79
N ILE A 166 -2.30 22.55 -3.25
CA ILE A 166 -2.10 24.00 -3.21
C ILE A 166 -2.07 24.57 -4.64
N LEU A 167 -1.25 23.98 -5.52
CA LEU A 167 -1.18 24.40 -6.92
C LEU A 167 -2.53 24.25 -7.62
N GLY A 168 -3.27 23.18 -7.34
CA GLY A 168 -4.62 22.96 -7.84
C GLY A 168 -5.57 24.11 -7.48
N ILE A 169 -5.58 24.56 -6.22
CA ILE A 169 -6.44 25.67 -5.76
C ILE A 169 -6.04 27.00 -6.44
N PHE A 170 -4.76 27.24 -6.67
CA PHE A 170 -4.29 28.48 -7.29
C PHE A 170 -4.48 28.52 -8.81
N PHE A 171 -4.32 27.38 -9.51
CA PHE A 171 -4.38 27.30 -10.97
C PHE A 171 -5.76 26.92 -11.53
N LEU A 172 -6.58 26.14 -10.82
CA LEU A 172 -7.99 25.98 -11.19
C LEU A 172 -8.77 27.21 -10.71
N LYS A 173 -8.84 28.24 -11.56
CA LYS A 173 -9.94 29.20 -11.47
C LYS A 173 -11.26 28.46 -11.75
N PRO A 174 -12.33 28.76 -11.00
CA PRO A 174 -13.64 28.13 -11.19
C PRO A 174 -14.21 28.37 -12.59
#